data_AF-A0A958J6M9-F1
#
_entry.id   AF-A0A958J6M9-F1
#
_cell.length_a   1.000
_cell.length_b   1.000
_cell.length_c   1.000
_cell.angle_alpha   90.00
_cell.angle_beta   90.00
_cell.angle_gamma   90.00
#
_symmetry.space_group_name_H-M   'P 1'
#
loop_
_entity.id
_entity.type
_entity.pdbx_description
1 polymer ?
#
loop_
_entity_poly.entity_id
_entity_poly.type
_entity_poly.pdbx_seq_one_letter_code
_entity_poly.pdbx_strand_id
1 'polypeptide(L)' 'VAVPLYAGKKQVGQATSSTFSPLLKKFIALATVEQKYANPGTVLDYEITVEFTRRRAEAVVVKLPFFNPERKRA' A
#
# COMPACT_ATOMS: atom_id res chain seq x y z
N VAL A 1 8.41 1.65 -10.83
CA VAL A 1 9.54 1.06 -10.06
C VAL A 1 8.95 0.22 -8.95
N ALA A 2 9.45 -1.00 -8.74
CA ALA A 2 8.98 -1.84 -7.64
C ALA A 2 9.45 -1.24 -6.31
N VAL A 3 8.54 -1.10 -5.35
CA VAL A 3 8.84 -0.50 -4.03
C VAL A 3 8.67 -1.58 -2.95
N PRO A 4 9.68 -1.83 -2.10
CA PRO A 4 9.60 -2.90 -1.12
C PRO A 4 8.57 -2.61 -0.02
N LEU A 5 7.89 -3.67 0.42
CA LEU A 5 7.00 -3.69 1.58
C LEU A 5 7.62 -4.52 2.70
N TYR A 6 7.53 -4.04 3.95
CA TYR A 6 8.11 -4.71 5.11
C TYR A 6 7.07 -5.04 6.18
N ALA A 7 7.30 -6.14 6.89
CA ALA A 7 6.69 -6.41 8.19
C ALA A 7 7.82 -6.36 9.23
N GLY A 8 7.95 -5.24 9.94
CA GLY A 8 9.10 -4.95 10.78
C GLY A 8 10.39 -4.94 9.97
N LYS A 9 11.35 -5.82 10.30
CA LYS A 9 12.64 -5.87 9.59
C LYS A 9 12.62 -6.70 8.29
N LYS A 10 11.60 -7.55 8.10
CA LYS A 10 11.53 -8.47 6.96
C LYS A 10 10.85 -7.80 5.77
N GLN A 11 11.46 -7.87 4.58
CA GLN A 11 10.75 -7.56 3.33
C GLN A 11 9.81 -8.72 2.99
N VAL A 12 8.53 -8.41 2.76
CA VAL A 12 7.45 -9.41 2.59
C VAL A 12 6.71 -9.28 1.26
N GLY A 13 7.13 -8.33 0.43
CA GLY A 13 6.55 -8.11 -0.88
C GLY A 13 7.08 -6.85 -1.54
N GLN A 14 6.37 -6.43 -2.59
CA GLN A 14 6.64 -5.20 -3.30
C GLN A 14 5.36 -4.59 -3.89
N ALA A 15 5.25 -3.27 -3.85
CA ALA A 15 4.28 -2.52 -4.61
C ALA A 15 4.71 -2.42 -6.08
N THR A 16 3.80 -2.76 -6.98
CA THR A 16 4.01 -2.73 -8.43
C THR A 16 3.64 -1.39 -9.03
N SER A 17 2.61 -0.74 -8.48
CA SER A 17 2.17 0.60 -8.84
C SER A 17 1.70 1.37 -7.61
N SER A 18 1.86 2.68 -7.65
CA SER A 18 1.43 3.59 -6.58
C SER A 18 1.05 4.95 -7.16
N THR A 19 0.12 5.63 -6.52
CA THR A 19 -0.29 6.99 -6.89
C THR A 19 -0.88 7.71 -5.68
N PHE A 20 -0.93 9.04 -5.74
CA PHE A 20 -1.74 9.83 -4.83
C PHE A 20 -3.18 9.84 -5.33
N SER A 21 -4.13 9.38 -4.52
CA SER A 21 -5.56 9.48 -4.84
C SER A 21 -6.07 10.88 -4.47
N PRO A 22 -6.47 11.74 -5.43
CA PRO A 22 -7.01 13.06 -5.12
C PRO A 22 -8.33 12.99 -4.36
N LEU A 23 -9.11 11.93 -4.61
CA LEU A 23 -10.41 11.71 -3.97
C LEU A 23 -10.26 11.33 -2.50
N LEU A 24 -9.37 10.38 -2.19
CA LEU A 24 -9.15 9.91 -0.83
C LEU A 24 -8.18 10.80 -0.04
N LYS A 25 -7.41 11.66 -0.73
CA LYS A 25 -6.29 12.43 -0.19
C LYS A 25 -5.26 11.54 0.51
N LYS A 26 -5.02 10.36 -0.06
CA LYS A 26 -4.12 9.33 0.47
C LYS A 26 -3.32 8.71 -0.67
N PHE A 27 -2.10 8.28 -0.36
CA PHE A 27 -1.36 7.39 -1.27
C PHE A 27 -2.00 6.01 -1.28
N ILE A 28 -2.18 5.46 -2.48
CA ILE A 28 -2.68 4.11 -2.70
C ILE A 28 -1.70 3.34 -3.57
N ALA A 29 -1.65 2.03 -3.41
CA ALA A 29 -0.73 1.17 -4.15
C ALA A 29 -1.35 -0.20 -4.40
N LEU A 30 -0.99 -0.81 -5.53
CA LEU A 30 -1.18 -2.24 -5.76
C LEU A 30 0.14 -2.94 -5.46
N ALA A 31 0.06 -4.09 -4.82
CA ALA A 31 1.22 -4.82 -4.36
C ALA A 31 1.03 -6.33 -4.40
N THR A 32 2.15 -7.03 -4.57
CA THR A 32 2.25 -8.47 -4.40
C THR A 32 2.98 -8.74 -3.09
N VAL A 33 2.36 -9.49 -2.19
CA VAL A 33 2.89 -9.84 -0.86
C VAL A 33 2.77 -11.34 -0.58
N GLU A 34 3.55 -11.86 0.37
CA GLU A 34 3.37 -13.23 0.87
C GLU A 34 1.93 -13.41 1.41
N GLN A 35 1.33 -14.58 1.15
CA GLN A 35 -0.10 -14.85 1.44
C GLN A 35 -0.50 -14.52 2.89
N LYS A 36 0.37 -14.77 3.87
CA LYS A 36 0.12 -14.47 5.29
C LYS A 36 -0.10 -12.99 5.62
N TYR A 37 0.32 -12.08 4.73
CA TYR A 37 0.15 -10.62 4.89
C TYR A 37 -0.91 -10.04 3.95
N ALA A 38 -1.60 -10.85 3.16
CA ALA A 38 -2.57 -10.39 2.16
C ALA A 38 -3.97 -10.09 2.76
N ASN A 39 -4.19 -10.41 4.04
CA ASN A 39 -5.49 -10.22 4.69
C ASN A 39 -5.77 -8.72 4.91
N PRO A 40 -6.99 -8.23 4.60
CA PRO A 40 -7.38 -6.86 4.92
C PRO A 40 -7.19 -6.53 6.41
N GLY A 41 -6.74 -5.31 6.70
CA GLY A 41 -6.38 -4.86 8.05
C GLY A 41 -4.93 -5.15 8.43
N THR A 42 -4.18 -5.91 7.64
CA THR A 42 -2.73 -6.11 7.88
C THR A 42 -1.98 -4.80 7.70
N VAL A 43 -1.18 -4.44 8.69
CA VAL A 43 -0.29 -3.27 8.67
C VAL A 43 1.08 -3.68 8.15
N LEU A 44 1.61 -2.91 7.19
CA LEU A 44 2.92 -3.09 6.57
C LEU A 44 3.63 -1.73 6.48
N ASP A 45 4.95 -1.76 6.34
CA ASP A 45 5.75 -0.57 6.07
C ASP A 45 6.00 -0.45 4.55
N TYR A 46 5.60 0.67 3.96
CA TYR A 46 5.90 1.07 2.59
C TYR A 46 7.16 1.93 2.54
N GLU A 47 8.13 1.56 1.72
CA GLU A 47 9.32 2.39 1.54
C GLU A 47 9.04 3.63 0.70
N ILE A 48 9.39 4.80 1.21
CA ILE A 48 9.26 6.06 0.48
C ILE A 48 10.57 6.84 0.56
N THR A 49 10.95 7.47 -0.55
CA THR A 49 12.10 8.37 -0.58
C THR A 49 11.61 9.79 -0.30
N VAL A 50 12.11 10.40 0.76
CA VAL A 50 11.88 11.81 1.10
C VAL A 50 13.23 12.50 1.14
N GLU A 51 13.44 13.54 0.33
CA GLU A 51 14.71 14.29 0.28
C GLU A 51 15.94 13.36 0.14
N PHE A 52 15.90 12.46 -0.85
CA PHE A 52 16.94 11.45 -1.11
C PHE A 52 17.19 10.43 0.02
N THR A 53 16.40 10.48 1.09
CA THR A 53 16.51 9.58 2.24
C THR A 53 15.38 8.55 2.21
N ARG A 54 15.72 7.26 2.34
CA ARG A 54 14.72 6.20 2.47
C ARG A 54 14.06 6.27 3.85
N ARG A 55 12.74 6.32 3.85
CA ARG A 55 11.86 6.30 5.03
C ARG A 55 10.85 5.18 4.86
N ARG A 56 10.17 4.84 5.96
CA ARG A 56 9.08 3.88 5.96
C ARG A 56 7.81 4.57 6.42
N ALA A 57 6.76 4.44 5.63
CA ALA A 57 5.42 4.92 5.95
C ALA A 57 4.51 3.73 6.20
N GLU A 58 3.63 3.85 7.19
CA GLU A 58 2.65 2.81 7.47
C GLU A 58 1.64 2.69 6.29
N ALA A 59 1.36 1.45 5.89
CA ALA A 59 0.39 1.09 4.89
C ALA A 59 -0.51 -0.02 5.41
N VAL A 60 -1.80 0.03 5.07
CA VAL A 60 -2.79 -0.96 5.50
C VAL A 60 -3.34 -1.67 4.29
N VAL A 61 -3.36 -3.00 4.33
CA VAL A 61 -3.98 -3.82 3.29
C VAL A 61 -5.50 -3.65 3.37
N VAL A 62 -6.14 -3.30 2.25
CA VAL A 62 -7.58 -3.05 2.19
C VAL A 62 -8.24 -3.86 1.08
N LYS A 63 -9.54 -4.11 1.24
CA LYS A 63 -10.35 -4.73 0.19
C LYS A 63 -10.52 -3.74 -0.97
N LEU A 64 -10.37 -4.22 -2.20
CA LEU A 64 -10.64 -3.44 -3.40
C LEU A 64 -12.15 -3.37 -3.70
N PRO A 65 -12.63 -2.30 -4.38
CA PRO A 65 -11.86 -1.12 -4.79
C PRO A 65 -11.60 -0.15 -3.63
N PHE A 66 -10.59 0.73 -3.75
CA PHE A 66 -10.21 1.70 -2.72
C PHE A 66 -11.33 2.69 -2.32
N PHE A 67 -12.34 2.86 -3.18
CA PHE A 67 -13.49 3.73 -2.94
C PHE A 67 -14.75 3.08 -3.54
N ASN A 68 -15.78 2.85 -2.73
CA ASN A 68 -17.01 2.16 -3.16
C ASN A 68 -18.28 2.72 -2.48
N PRO A 69 -18.76 3.93 -2.83
CA PRO A 69 -20.01 4.46 -2.29
C PRO A 69 -21.23 3.77 -2.94
N GLU A 70 -22.34 3.67 -2.22
CA GLU A 70 -23.53 2.95 -2.69
C GLU A 70 -24.08 3.46 -4.04
N ARG A 71 -23.94 4.76 -4.28
CA ARG A 71 -24.42 5.44 -5.49
C ARG A 71 -23.50 5.27 -6.72
N LYS A 72 -22.28 4.77 -6.56
CA LYS A 72 -21.33 4.48 -7.65
C LYS A 72 -20.85 3.02 -7.59
N ARG A 73 -21.79 2.10 -7.40
CA ARG A 73 -21.55 0.69 -7.66
C ARG A 73 -21.59 0.49 -9.18
N ALA A 74 -20.57 -0.17 -9.72
CA ALA A 74 -20.51 -0.56 -11.13
C ALA A 74 -21.60 -1.58 -11.47
#